data_AF-A0A1R4HHB8-F1
#
_entry.id   AF-A0A1R4HHB8-F1
#
_cell.length_a   1.000
_cell.length_b   1.000
_cell.length_c   1.000
_cell.angle_alpha   90.00
_cell.angle_beta   90.00
_cell.angle_gamma   90.00
#
_symmetry.space_group_name_H-M   'P 1'
#
loop_
_entity.id
_entity.type
_entity.pdbx_description
1 polymer ?
#
loop_
_entity_poly.entity_id
_entity_poly.type
_entity_poly.pdbx_seq_one_letter_code
_entity_poly.pdbx_strand_id
1 'polypeptide(L)' 'MITIELDEEIAAKLSELAEHEHISLEQLLKKLTQYYTGQANSATNATELLTDFAGMLKNSPSFQGNPLDIQLAIRNEWT' A
#
# COMPACT_ATOMS: atom_id res chain seq x y z
N MET A 1 0.62 26.20 -11.70
CA MET A 1 1.02 25.66 -13.02
C MET A 1 2.39 25.03 -12.82
N ILE A 2 2.52 23.73 -13.11
CA ILE A 2 3.79 23.01 -13.01
C ILE A 2 4.20 22.70 -14.45
N THR A 3 5.42 23.03 -14.81
CA THR A 3 5.98 22.75 -16.14
C THR A 3 6.95 21.58 -16.00
N ILE A 4 6.82 20.59 -16.88
CA ILE A 4 7.70 19.44 -16.93
C ILE A 4 8.40 19.50 -18.28
N GLU A 5 9.72 19.44 -18.28
CA GLU A 5 10.51 19.31 -19.50
C GLU A 5 10.58 17.83 -19.87
N LEU A 6 10.21 17.52 -21.11
CA LEU A 6 10.28 16.17 -21.65
C LEU A 6 11.09 16.19 -22.93
N ASP A 7 11.90 15.16 -23.12
CA ASP A 7 12.52 14.90 -24.41
C ASP A 7 11.45 14.60 -25.46
N GLU A 8 11.72 14.99 -26.70
CA GLU A 8 10.77 14.89 -27.81
C GLU A 8 10.31 13.45 -28.07
N GLU A 9 11.21 12.47 -27.89
CA GLU A 9 10.88 11.04 -27.99
C GLU A 9 9.86 10.60 -26.92
N ILE A 10 10.01 11.11 -25.69
CA ILE A 10 9.14 10.76 -24.56
C ILE A 10 7.78 11.43 -24.74
N ALA A 11 7.76 12.68 -25.19
CA ALA A 11 6.54 13.41 -25.51
C ALA A 11 5.73 12.69 -26.60
N ALA A 12 6.39 12.19 -27.64
CA ALA A 12 5.75 11.41 -28.71
C ALA A 12 5.11 10.12 -28.17
N LYS A 13 5.85 9.33 -27.37
CA LYS A 13 5.33 8.09 -26.78
C LYS A 13 4.15 8.32 -25.83
N LEU A 14 4.20 9.39 -25.03
CA LEU A 14 3.09 9.73 -24.12
C LEU A 14 1.85 10.19 -24.90
N SER A 15 2.04 10.90 -26.01
CA SER A 15 0.94 11.31 -26.89
C SER A 15 0.28 10.09 -27.55
N GLU A 16 1.07 9.16 -28.08
CA GLU A 16 0.57 7.91 -28.67
C GLU A 16 -0.20 7.07 -27.64
N LEU A 17 0.31 6.98 -26.41
CA LEU A 17 -0.36 6.26 -25.33
C LEU A 17 -1.69 6.94 -24.92
N ALA A 18 -1.71 8.27 -24.90
CA ALA A 18 -2.92 9.04 -24.60
C ALA A 18 -4.00 8.83 -25.68
N GLU A 19 -3.59 8.79 -26.95
CA GLU A 19 -4.49 8.48 -28.07
C GLU A 19 -5.04 7.06 -27.98
N HIS A 20 -4.20 6.06 -27.69
CA HIS A 20 -4.61 4.68 -27.54
C HIS A 20 -5.62 4.49 -26.39
N GLU A 21 -5.44 5.22 -25.28
CA GLU A 21 -6.38 5.21 -24.16
C GLU A 21 -7.58 6.15 -24.33
N HIS A 22 -7.67 6.89 -25.44
CA HIS A 22 -8.70 7.90 -25.71
C HIS A 22 -8.84 8.95 -24.60
N ILE A 23 -7.72 9.35 -24.00
CA ILE A 23 -7.67 10.36 -22.94
C ILE A 23 -6.74 11.50 -23.32
N SER A 24 -6.88 12.65 -22.67
CA SER A 24 -5.92 13.74 -22.87
C SER A 24 -4.59 13.43 -22.18
N LEU A 25 -3.50 14.00 -22.71
CA LEU A 25 -2.16 13.90 -22.12
C LEU A 25 -2.16 14.33 -20.64
N GLU A 26 -2.91 15.38 -20.29
CA GLU A 26 -3.05 15.87 -18.92
C GLU A 26 -3.72 14.83 -18.00
N GLN A 27 -4.75 14.15 -18.51
CA GLN A 27 -5.44 13.09 -17.76
C GLN A 27 -4.54 11.86 -17.58
N LEU A 28 -3.76 11.51 -18.60
CA LEU A 28 -2.77 10.44 -18.53
C LEU A 28 -1.71 10.73 -17.47
N LEU A 29 -1.13 11.94 -17.48
CA LEU A 29 -0.15 12.37 -16.47
C LEU A 29 -0.76 12.36 -15.06
N LYS A 30 -2.00 12.83 -14.91
CA LYS A 30 -2.70 12.81 -13.61
C LYS A 30 -2.89 11.39 -13.09
N LYS A 31 -3.30 10.44 -13.94
CA LYS A 31 -3.40 9.02 -13.58
C LYS A 31 -2.05 8.43 -13.20
N LEU A 32 -1.00 8.74 -13.96
CA LEU A 32 0.38 8.31 -13.66
C LEU A 32 0.86 8.82 -12.30
N THR A 33 0.60 10.10 -12.00
CA THR A 33 0.98 10.71 -10.71
C THR A 33 0.21 10.07 -9.56
N GLN A 34 -1.09 9.79 -9.75
CA GLN A 34 -1.92 9.08 -8.77
C GLN A 34 -1.46 7.63 -8.56
N TYR A 35 -1.11 6.93 -9.64
CA TYR A 35 -0.58 5.58 -9.57
C TYR A 35 0.74 5.55 -8.79
N TYR A 36 1.66 6.46 -9.10
CA TYR A 36 2.96 6.52 -8.43
C TYR A 36 2.84 6.91 -6.96
N THR A 37 1.99 7.89 -6.62
CA THR A 37 1.74 8.28 -5.22
C THR A 37 1.00 7.18 -4.45
N GLY A 38 0.03 6.51 -5.07
CA GLY A 38 -0.65 5.36 -4.50
C GLY A 38 0.30 4.18 -4.26
N GLN A 39 1.18 3.89 -5.22
CA GLN A 39 2.18 2.83 -5.11
C GLN A 39 3.28 3.17 -4.10
N ALA A 40 3.70 4.44 -4.00
CA ALA A 40 4.63 4.89 -2.96
C ALA A 40 4.01 4.72 -1.56
N ASN A 41 2.72 5.02 -1.41
CA ASN A 41 1.99 4.76 -0.17
C ASN A 41 1.83 3.25 0.09
N SER A 42 1.68 2.41 -0.94
CA SER A 42 1.67 0.96 -0.83
C SER A 42 3.06 0.35 -0.57
N ALA A 43 4.15 1.03 -0.94
CA ALA A 43 5.51 0.60 -0.63
C ALA A 43 5.90 0.92 0.82
N THR A 44 5.36 2.01 1.39
CA THR A 44 5.46 2.29 2.85
C THR A 44 4.52 1.42 3.69
N ASN A 45 3.39 1.00 3.11
CA ASN A 45 2.59 -0.11 3.64
C ASN A 45 3.18 -1.41 3.11
N ALA A 46 4.45 -1.66 3.43
CA ALA A 46 5.06 -2.99 3.28
C ALA A 46 4.00 -3.99 3.70
N THR A 47 3.58 -4.82 2.74
CA THR A 47 2.52 -5.81 2.91
C THR A 47 2.74 -6.47 4.25
N GLU A 48 1.92 -6.15 5.27
CA GLU A 48 2.08 -6.71 6.61
C GLU A 48 1.97 -8.21 6.43
N LEU A 49 3.12 -8.87 6.44
CA LEU A 49 3.18 -10.28 6.13
C LEU A 49 2.54 -11.01 7.31
N LEU A 50 2.05 -12.23 7.09
CA LEU A 50 1.56 -13.06 8.20
C LEU A 50 2.61 -13.20 9.34
N THR A 51 3.89 -13.02 9.03
CA THR A 51 4.99 -12.98 10.00
C THR A 51 4.98 -11.75 10.90
N ASP A 52 4.45 -10.61 10.45
CA ASP A 52 4.35 -9.39 11.25
C ASP A 52 3.29 -9.53 12.35
N PHE A 53 2.25 -10.34 12.12
CA PHE A 53 1.27 -10.71 13.16
C PHE A 53 1.91 -11.49 14.30
N ALA A 54 2.90 -12.35 14.04
CA ALA A 54 3.57 -13.10 15.11
C ALA A 54 4.32 -12.17 16.07
N GLY A 55 4.93 -11.11 15.54
CA GLY A 55 5.54 -10.04 16.34
C GLY A 55 4.51 -9.25 17.14
N MET A 56 3.37 -8.93 16.52
CA MET A 56 2.27 -8.21 17.17
C MET A 56 1.59 -9.03 18.27
N LEU A 57 1.38 -10.33 18.07
CA LEU A 57 0.80 -11.25 19.06
C LEU A 57 1.72 -11.45 20.26
N LYS A 58 3.04 -11.55 20.05
CA LYS A 58 4.00 -11.64 21.17
C LYS A 58 3.97 -10.40 22.05
N ASN A 59 3.78 -9.23 21.44
CA ASN A 59 3.75 -7.95 22.15
C ASN A 59 2.32 -7.55 22.61
N SER A 60 1.31 -8.36 22.30
CA SER A 60 -0.08 -8.13 22.68
C SER A 60 -0.25 -8.29 24.20
N PRO A 61 -0.92 -7.34 24.89
CA PRO A 61 -1.23 -7.46 26.31
C PRO A 61 -1.98 -8.75 26.67
N SER A 62 -2.79 -9.28 25.75
CA SER A 62 -3.58 -10.50 25.96
C SER A 62 -2.75 -11.78 25.99
N PHE A 63 -1.53 -11.76 25.44
CA PHE A 63 -0.62 -12.91 25.40
C PHE A 63 0.63 -12.71 26.27
N GLN A 64 0.64 -11.69 27.14
CA GLN A 64 1.70 -11.45 28.10
C GLN A 64 1.40 -12.18 29.43
N GLY A 65 2.28 -13.09 29.85
CA GLY A 65 2.17 -13.79 31.12
C GLY A 65 2.40 -15.30 31.01
N ASN A 66 2.02 -16.04 32.06
CA ASN A 66 2.13 -17.50 32.06
C ASN A 66 1.10 -18.11 31.08
N PRO A 67 1.53 -18.98 30.14
CA PRO A 67 0.64 -19.60 29.16
C PRO A 67 -0.60 -20.29 29.75
N LEU A 68 -0.47 -20.88 30.94
CA LEU A 68 -1.59 -21.57 31.60
C LEU A 68 -2.68 -20.61 32.06
N ASP A 69 -2.30 -19.42 32.53
CA ASP A 69 -3.25 -18.42 33.02
C ASP A 69 -4.03 -17.80 31.85
N ILE A 70 -3.35 -17.59 30.72
CA ILE A 70 -3.97 -17.11 29.47
C ILE A 70 -4.97 -18.14 28.95
N GLN A 71 -4.61 -19.44 28.93
CA GLN A 71 -5.51 -20.50 28.51
C GLN A 71 -6.74 -20.61 29.41
N LEU A 72 -6.56 -20.41 30.72
CA LEU A 72 -7.63 -20.45 31.70
C LEU A 72 -8.59 -19.25 31.54
N ALA A 73 -8.06 -18.06 31.27
CA ALA A 73 -8.85 -16.87 30.97
C ALA A 73 -9.72 -17.09 29.72
N ILE A 74 -9.15 -17.57 28.61
CA ILE A 74 -9.88 -17.86 27.37
C ILE A 74 -11.00 -18.87 27.61
N ARG A 75 -10.73 -19.95 28.35
CA ARG A 75 -11.73 -20.97 28.67
C ARG A 75 -12.92 -20.38 29.44
N ASN A 76 -12.66 -19.46 30.36
CA ASN A 76 -13.69 -18.89 31.24
C ASN A 76 -14.51 -17.78 30.56
N GLU A 77 -14.05 -17.21 29.44
CA GLU A 77 -14.83 -16.24 28.65
C GLU A 77 -16.04 -16.87 27.93
N TRP A 78 -16.08 -18.20 27.82
CA TRP A 78 -17.11 -18.95 27.09
C TRP A 78 -18.18 -19.56 28.02
N THR A 79 -18.09 -19.29 29.32
CA THR A 79 -19.03 -19.71 30.38
C THR A 79 -19.82 -18.54 30.91
#